data_AF-A0A3A8Z2R1-F1
#
_entry.id   AF-A0A3A8Z2R1-F1
#
_cell.length_a   1.000
_cell.length_b   1.000
_cell.length_c   1.000
_cell.angle_alpha   90.00
_cell.angle_beta   90.00
_cell.angle_gamma   90.00
#
_symmetry.space_group_name_H-M   'P 1'
#
loop_
_entity.id
_entity.type
_entity.pdbx_description
1 polymer ?
#
loop_
_entity_poly.entity_id
_entity_poly.type
_entity_poly.pdbx_seq_one_letter_code
_entity_poly.pdbx_strand_id
1 'polypeptide(L)'
;MPDLLGVTNPVPGHDNSNVNRNIPVSPSDTRIQNAPDPSRVSRPDNRTERQDSGDAARAGQGLRYDSNFAAFLQRLANTPGMSESLSTLFAIYEGMVVSSGIEEGIAGEMAALLNMLKMDEGQLAKFLQSQLSTGTRFGGALFALLRQAYASGNSDSVRGSILQFLKKYGDWSSTPHIQGNLLRGLTRLTRAIPASYGSQLLPMVSQLEQLLNAGDRQGALKLLQGTILPFLSSYTSKTNDMGLSRTLISMLALDISRYENGSEESLLQSFHQLNGFAGLREKLGGLSDEALLRLLDSTSFARASEGDQFAAQLARAAQKALQGGAGNEVQEAFRNIVSAFLVNESVHMPLNHILLPLEWDGKMVFSEMWVDPDAEENLKRGRGDRDNTLRFLFKIDIQGLGFFDMVLTCQKERVDIQLFCPERVAPFSGLVQGELSRILSDNGLTAGAVQVQQMDRPLTISGVFPRIFEGENSINVKI
;
A
#
# COMPACT_ATOMS: atom_id res chain seq x y z
N MET A 1 8.95 66.42 15.88
CA MET A 1 9.83 67.33 16.66
C MET A 1 8.98 68.08 17.67
N PRO A 2 9.41 68.34 18.92
CA PRO A 2 10.76 68.19 19.48
C PRO A 2 10.84 67.36 20.77
N ASP A 3 12.10 67.07 21.08
CA ASP A 3 12.71 66.52 22.29
C ASP A 3 12.87 67.60 23.39
N LEU A 4 13.59 67.27 24.48
CA LEU A 4 14.11 68.11 25.61
C LEU A 4 13.35 67.89 26.93
N LEU A 5 13.95 67.64 28.10
CA LEU A 5 15.34 67.60 28.57
C LEU A 5 15.32 67.07 30.03
N GLY A 6 16.38 66.40 30.49
CA GLY A 6 16.54 66.15 31.93
C GLY A 6 17.61 65.14 32.36
N VAL A 7 18.84 65.28 31.86
CA VAL A 7 20.02 64.53 32.35
C VAL A 7 20.56 65.17 33.62
N THR A 8 20.79 64.40 34.69
CA THR A 8 21.97 64.55 35.58
C THR A 8 22.24 63.26 36.35
N ASN A 9 23.43 62.69 36.16
CA ASN A 9 24.19 61.91 37.16
C ASN A 9 25.59 62.57 37.19
N PRO A 10 26.33 62.62 38.32
CA PRO A 10 27.04 61.43 38.79
C PRO A 10 27.28 61.28 40.32
N VAL A 11 27.60 60.03 40.65
CA VAL A 11 27.96 59.31 41.91
C VAL A 11 29.39 59.67 42.38
N PRO A 12 29.75 59.77 43.69
CA PRO A 12 30.25 58.64 44.54
C PRO A 12 30.03 58.83 46.07
N GLY A 13 30.01 57.85 46.98
CA GLY A 13 30.52 56.48 47.10
C GLY A 13 30.96 56.26 48.57
N HIS A 14 31.10 54.99 48.99
CA HIS A 14 31.55 54.45 50.30
C HIS A 14 30.43 54.30 51.35
N ASP A 15 30.15 53.13 51.93
CA ASP A 15 30.91 51.87 52.07
C ASP A 15 29.90 50.78 52.55
N ASN A 16 29.97 49.48 52.24
CA ASN A 16 31.12 48.59 52.16
C ASN A 16 30.85 47.34 51.27
N SER A 17 31.79 47.12 50.34
CA SER A 17 32.42 45.84 49.93
C SER A 17 31.60 44.63 49.46
N ASN A 18 31.54 44.50 48.13
CA ASN A 18 32.09 43.40 47.31
C ASN A 18 32.09 41.98 47.88
N VAL A 19 31.36 41.06 47.22
CA VAL A 19 31.97 39.86 46.62
C VAL A 19 31.18 39.42 45.37
N ASN A 20 31.77 39.67 44.21
CA ASN A 20 31.51 38.91 43.00
C ASN A 20 31.97 37.46 43.27
N ARG A 21 31.04 36.56 43.59
CA ARG A 21 31.29 35.12 43.63
C ARG A 21 30.39 34.49 42.59
N ASN A 22 31.04 34.02 41.52
CA ASN A 22 30.67 32.79 40.84
C ASN A 22 29.94 31.87 41.82
N ILE A 23 28.64 31.68 41.64
CA ILE A 23 27.98 30.53 42.20
C ILE A 23 28.54 29.36 41.39
N PRO A 24 29.28 28.42 42.01
CA PRO A 24 29.60 27.17 41.33
C PRO A 24 28.25 26.50 41.12
N VAL A 25 27.75 26.47 39.89
CA VAL A 25 26.65 25.59 39.54
C VAL A 25 27.22 24.18 39.65
N SER A 26 27.13 23.60 40.84
CA SER A 26 27.39 22.19 41.04
C SER A 26 26.42 21.41 40.14
N PRO A 27 26.86 20.38 39.40
CA PRO A 27 26.01 19.60 38.49
C PRO A 27 24.81 18.87 39.13
N SER A 28 24.56 19.10 40.41
CA SER A 28 23.57 18.42 41.25
C SER A 28 22.62 19.36 42.00
N ASP A 29 22.56 20.65 41.66
CA ASP A 29 21.59 21.57 42.28
C ASP A 29 20.23 21.49 41.55
N THR A 30 19.26 20.84 42.18
CA THR A 30 17.94 20.51 41.60
C THR A 30 16.92 21.65 41.67
N ARG A 31 17.33 22.84 42.12
CA ARG A 31 16.41 23.97 42.39
C ARG A 31 16.17 24.91 41.21
N ILE A 32 16.98 24.85 40.15
CA ILE A 32 16.79 25.68 38.95
C ILE A 32 16.56 24.75 37.76
N GLN A 33 15.29 24.59 37.39
CA GLN A 33 14.90 23.98 36.13
C GLN A 33 14.75 25.09 35.08
N ASN A 34 15.37 24.92 33.90
CA ASN A 34 15.26 25.80 32.73
C ASN A 34 16.02 27.14 32.78
N ALA A 35 17.35 27.10 32.87
CA ALA A 35 18.17 28.25 32.48
C ALA A 35 18.06 28.47 30.94
N PRO A 36 17.65 29.65 30.44
CA PRO A 36 17.55 29.91 29.01
C PRO A 36 18.95 29.96 28.37
N ASP A 37 19.17 29.18 27.32
CA ASP A 37 20.42 29.19 26.55
C ASP A 37 20.33 30.25 25.42
N PRO A 38 21.08 31.36 25.49
CA PRO A 38 21.03 32.43 24.50
C PRO A 38 21.64 32.05 23.14
N SER A 39 22.22 30.85 22.99
CA SER A 39 22.70 30.34 21.70
C SER A 39 21.65 29.59 20.88
N ARG A 40 20.42 29.45 21.40
CA ARG A 40 19.31 28.74 20.73
C ARG A 40 18.05 29.60 20.67
N VAL A 41 17.34 29.55 19.55
CA VAL A 41 16.04 30.22 19.39
C VAL A 41 14.95 29.32 19.97
N SER A 42 14.46 29.62 21.17
CA SER A 42 13.29 28.98 21.77
C SER A 42 12.00 29.71 21.40
N ARG A 43 10.92 28.96 21.11
CA ARG A 43 9.56 29.51 20.99
C ARG A 43 9.01 29.91 22.38
N PRO A 44 7.96 30.76 22.44
CA PRO A 44 7.43 31.30 23.70
C PRO A 44 6.88 30.26 24.69
N ASP A 45 6.66 29.02 24.26
CA ASP A 45 6.12 27.91 25.08
C ASP A 45 7.21 26.96 25.63
N ASN A 46 8.51 27.26 25.43
CA ASN A 46 9.66 26.57 26.04
C ASN A 46 9.64 25.02 26.07
N ARG A 47 8.94 24.38 25.13
CA ARG A 47 8.95 22.92 24.92
C ARG A 47 10.00 22.56 23.89
N THR A 48 11.05 21.88 24.34
CA THR A 48 11.97 21.15 23.44
C THR A 48 11.37 19.79 23.14
N GLU A 49 10.95 19.54 21.90
CA GLU A 49 10.68 18.19 21.42
C GLU A 49 11.99 17.39 21.43
N ARG A 50 12.30 16.77 22.58
CA ARG A 50 13.19 15.61 22.73
C ARG A 50 13.38 15.26 24.20
N GLN A 51 12.52 14.40 24.72
CA GLN A 51 12.87 13.48 25.80
C GLN A 51 11.83 12.38 25.91
N ASP A 52 11.75 11.52 24.90
CA ASP A 52 11.52 10.09 25.16
C ASP A 52 11.94 9.25 23.96
N SER A 53 13.23 8.92 23.91
CA SER A 53 13.80 7.86 23.07
C SER A 53 15.31 7.79 23.34
N GLY A 54 15.72 6.80 24.13
CA GLY A 54 17.13 6.47 24.27
C GLY A 54 17.43 5.55 25.43
N ASP A 55 17.25 4.24 25.23
CA ASP A 55 18.24 3.27 25.71
C ASP A 55 19.00 2.76 24.47
N ALA A 56 19.85 3.66 23.95
CA ALA A 56 20.74 3.41 22.83
C ALA A 56 22.16 3.26 23.38
N ALA A 57 22.44 2.08 23.93
CA ALA A 57 23.78 1.69 24.35
C ALA A 57 24.08 0.24 23.97
N ARG A 58 23.89 -0.13 22.69
CA ARG A 58 24.61 -1.24 22.05
C ARG A 58 24.86 -0.92 20.58
N ALA A 59 26.13 -1.07 20.21
CA ALA A 59 26.81 -0.76 18.96
C ALA A 59 25.97 -0.64 17.66
N GLY A 60 26.15 0.49 16.97
CA GLY A 60 26.21 0.52 15.52
C GLY A 60 24.89 0.68 14.74
N GLN A 61 24.09 1.71 15.00
CA GLN A 61 23.08 2.19 14.04
C GLN A 61 22.86 3.70 14.21
N GLY A 62 23.63 4.48 13.47
CA GLY A 62 23.26 5.86 13.18
C GLY A 62 22.22 5.89 12.07
N LEU A 63 20.94 5.71 12.41
CA LEU A 63 19.84 5.90 11.46
C LEU A 63 18.75 6.75 12.11
N ARG A 64 18.75 8.03 11.78
CA ARG A 64 17.54 8.85 11.79
C ARG A 64 17.07 9.06 10.36
N TYR A 65 16.37 8.05 9.83
CA TYR A 65 15.63 8.13 8.58
C TYR A 65 14.25 7.46 8.79
N ASP A 66 13.19 8.23 8.51
CA ASP A 66 11.81 7.84 8.15
C ASP A 66 10.79 7.34 9.20
N SER A 67 9.87 8.22 9.62
CA SER A 67 8.69 7.84 10.43
C SER A 67 7.67 6.97 9.69
N ASN A 68 7.55 7.09 8.36
CA ASN A 68 6.55 6.35 7.57
C ASN A 68 7.09 5.01 7.04
N PHE A 69 8.35 5.00 6.58
CA PHE A 69 9.00 3.76 6.15
C PHE A 69 9.32 2.86 7.34
N ALA A 70 9.81 3.40 8.46
CA ALA A 70 10.00 2.61 9.68
C ALA A 70 8.66 2.07 10.22
N ALA A 71 7.58 2.86 10.18
CA ALA A 71 6.25 2.38 10.54
C ALA A 71 5.76 1.28 9.58
N PHE A 72 6.06 1.38 8.28
CA PHE A 72 5.78 0.32 7.32
C PHE A 72 6.57 -0.96 7.65
N LEU A 73 7.88 -0.86 7.88
CA LEU A 73 8.72 -2.01 8.24
C LEU A 73 8.26 -2.66 9.55
N GLN A 74 7.88 -1.85 10.55
CA GLN A 74 7.33 -2.33 11.81
C GLN A 74 5.99 -3.04 11.60
N ARG A 75 5.11 -2.50 10.75
CA ARG A 75 3.84 -3.17 10.40
C ARG A 75 4.10 -4.48 9.68
N LEU A 76 4.96 -4.49 8.67
CA LEU A 76 5.32 -5.69 7.91
C LEU A 76 5.93 -6.77 8.81
N ALA A 77 6.77 -6.40 9.77
CA ALA A 77 7.33 -7.34 10.75
C ALA A 77 6.29 -7.89 11.74
N ASN A 78 5.26 -7.10 12.04
CA ASN A 78 4.20 -7.45 12.98
C ASN A 78 2.95 -8.03 12.30
N THR A 79 2.89 -8.05 10.96
CA THR A 79 1.76 -8.62 10.22
C THR A 79 1.83 -10.15 10.35
N PRO A 80 0.83 -10.79 10.96
CA PRO A 80 0.76 -12.25 11.04
C PRO A 80 0.76 -12.88 9.65
N GLY A 81 1.16 -14.16 9.55
CA GLY A 81 1.05 -14.91 8.30
C GLY A 81 -0.39 -14.91 7.81
N MET A 82 -0.64 -14.32 6.65
CA MET A 82 -1.99 -14.26 6.07
C MET A 82 -2.53 -15.67 5.78
N SER A 83 -1.67 -16.57 5.31
CA SER A 83 -1.95 -18.01 5.19
C SER A 83 -2.40 -18.67 6.52
N GLU A 84 -1.79 -18.31 7.66
CA GLU A 84 -2.21 -18.82 8.98
C GLU A 84 -3.59 -18.29 9.39
N SER A 85 -3.87 -17.01 9.11
CA SER A 85 -5.17 -16.41 9.40
C SER A 85 -6.27 -17.00 8.51
N LEU A 86 -5.98 -17.26 7.24
CA LEU A 86 -6.91 -17.91 6.31
C LEU A 86 -7.14 -19.38 6.63
N SER A 87 -6.08 -20.14 6.91
CA SER A 87 -6.22 -21.55 7.31
C SER A 87 -7.03 -21.68 8.59
N THR A 88 -6.78 -20.83 9.60
CA THR A 88 -7.58 -20.77 10.83
C THR A 88 -9.05 -20.46 10.51
N LEU A 89 -9.30 -19.44 9.68
CA LEU A 89 -10.64 -19.04 9.28
C LEU A 89 -11.40 -20.20 8.60
N PHE A 90 -10.80 -20.86 7.62
CA PHE A 90 -11.46 -21.97 6.93
C PHE A 90 -11.60 -23.22 7.82
N ALA A 91 -10.64 -23.52 8.69
CA ALA A 91 -10.76 -24.61 9.66
C ALA A 91 -11.91 -24.41 10.66
N ILE A 92 -12.18 -23.16 11.09
CA ILE A 92 -13.35 -22.81 11.89
C ILE A 92 -14.64 -23.13 11.12
N TYR A 93 -14.69 -22.83 9.82
CA TYR A 93 -15.88 -23.04 8.99
C TYR A 93 -16.10 -24.48 8.52
N GLU A 94 -15.03 -25.27 8.35
CA GLU A 94 -15.12 -26.72 8.10
C GLU A 94 -15.54 -27.53 9.34
N GLY A 95 -15.74 -26.86 10.48
CA GLY A 95 -16.08 -27.51 11.75
C GLY A 95 -14.90 -28.28 12.36
N MET A 96 -13.67 -28.03 11.88
CA MET A 96 -12.44 -28.62 12.43
C MET A 96 -12.01 -27.94 13.73
N VAL A 97 -12.46 -26.70 13.97
CA VAL A 97 -12.23 -25.95 15.21
C VAL A 97 -13.58 -25.56 15.82
N VAL A 98 -13.79 -25.89 17.09
CA VAL A 98 -15.01 -25.51 17.82
C VAL A 98 -14.88 -24.05 18.25
N SER A 99 -15.45 -23.14 17.46
CA SER A 99 -15.55 -21.72 17.81
C SER A 99 -16.89 -21.44 18.50
N SER A 100 -16.82 -20.90 19.72
CA SER A 100 -18.01 -20.43 20.44
C SER A 100 -18.53 -19.14 19.79
N GLY A 101 -19.61 -19.24 19.01
CA GLY A 101 -20.30 -18.08 18.43
C GLY A 101 -20.31 -18.00 16.91
N ILE A 102 -20.34 -19.13 16.21
CA ILE A 102 -20.76 -19.14 14.79
C ILE A 102 -22.27 -18.84 14.74
N GLU A 103 -22.61 -17.57 14.97
CA GLU A 103 -23.94 -17.05 14.70
C GLU A 103 -24.15 -17.00 13.18
N GLU A 104 -25.38 -17.27 12.75
CA GLU A 104 -25.84 -17.43 11.36
C GLU A 104 -25.48 -16.29 10.38
N GLY A 105 -24.85 -15.20 10.83
CA GLY A 105 -24.67 -13.93 10.12
C GLY A 105 -23.71 -13.92 8.93
N ILE A 106 -22.70 -14.81 8.91
CA ILE A 106 -21.69 -14.88 7.81
C ILE A 106 -21.49 -16.28 7.21
N ALA A 107 -22.26 -17.27 7.66
CA ALA A 107 -22.14 -18.65 7.17
C ALA A 107 -22.36 -18.75 5.64
N GLY A 108 -23.31 -17.97 5.11
CA GLY A 108 -23.56 -17.91 3.67
C GLY A 108 -22.38 -17.35 2.87
N GLU A 109 -21.76 -16.27 3.36
CA GLU A 109 -20.59 -15.68 2.69
C GLU A 109 -19.40 -16.63 2.67
N MET A 110 -19.20 -17.35 3.77
CA MET A 110 -18.11 -18.30 3.94
C MET A 110 -18.32 -19.58 3.13
N ALA A 111 -19.55 -20.09 3.07
CA ALA A 111 -19.89 -21.20 2.18
C ALA A 111 -19.66 -20.82 0.70
N ALA A 112 -20.01 -19.60 0.31
CA ALA A 112 -19.73 -19.12 -1.04
C ALA A 112 -18.22 -19.00 -1.31
N LEU A 113 -17.42 -18.53 -0.35
CA LEU A 113 -15.96 -18.51 -0.47
C LEU A 113 -15.40 -19.93 -0.64
N LEU A 114 -15.73 -20.86 0.26
CA LEU A 114 -15.27 -22.26 0.21
C LEU A 114 -15.63 -22.93 -1.13
N ASN A 115 -16.84 -22.70 -1.63
CA ASN A 115 -17.25 -23.24 -2.93
C ASN A 115 -16.43 -22.65 -4.10
N MET A 116 -15.96 -21.40 -4.01
CA MET A 116 -15.08 -20.81 -5.02
C MET A 116 -13.68 -21.44 -5.00
N LEU A 117 -13.24 -22.03 -3.89
CA LEU A 117 -11.92 -22.66 -3.77
C LEU A 117 -11.85 -24.03 -4.45
N LYS A 118 -13.01 -24.66 -4.70
CA LYS A 118 -13.13 -25.92 -5.43
C LYS A 118 -12.96 -25.67 -6.92
N MET A 119 -11.75 -25.92 -7.42
CA MET A 119 -11.37 -25.64 -8.79
C MET A 119 -10.68 -26.85 -9.41
N ASP A 120 -11.05 -27.19 -10.65
CA ASP A 120 -10.23 -28.06 -11.49
C ASP A 120 -8.98 -27.32 -12.01
N GLU A 121 -8.06 -28.05 -12.66
CA GLU A 121 -6.81 -27.48 -13.19
C GLU A 121 -7.05 -26.31 -14.16
N GLY A 122 -8.06 -26.41 -15.03
CA GLY A 122 -8.40 -25.36 -15.98
C GLY A 122 -9.02 -24.13 -15.33
N GLN A 123 -9.83 -24.32 -14.29
CA GLN A 123 -10.39 -23.25 -13.47
C GLN A 123 -9.29 -22.56 -12.65
N LEU A 124 -8.36 -23.32 -12.07
CA LEU A 124 -7.22 -22.79 -11.34
C LEU A 124 -6.32 -21.93 -12.24
N ALA A 125 -6.01 -22.40 -13.46
CA ALA A 125 -5.22 -21.63 -14.41
C ALA A 125 -5.90 -20.29 -14.77
N LYS A 126 -7.22 -20.30 -15.00
CA LYS A 126 -7.99 -19.07 -15.24
C LYS A 126 -8.03 -18.16 -14.02
N PHE A 127 -8.17 -18.72 -12.83
CA PHE A 127 -8.16 -17.97 -11.58
C PHE A 127 -6.82 -17.27 -11.37
N LEU A 128 -5.70 -17.99 -11.52
CA LEU A 128 -4.35 -17.44 -11.44
C LEU A 128 -4.13 -16.35 -12.49
N GLN A 129 -4.54 -16.57 -13.74
CA GLN A 129 -4.42 -15.58 -14.80
C GLN A 129 -5.25 -14.32 -14.52
N SER A 130 -6.44 -14.48 -13.94
CA SER A 130 -7.28 -13.38 -13.49
C SER A 130 -6.59 -12.59 -12.38
N GLN A 131 -6.09 -13.25 -11.33
CA GLN A 131 -5.38 -12.60 -10.24
C GLN A 131 -4.13 -11.84 -10.73
N LEU A 132 -3.32 -12.44 -11.61
CA LEU A 132 -2.16 -11.78 -12.25
C LEU A 132 -2.57 -10.55 -13.07
N SER A 133 -3.68 -10.65 -13.80
CA SER A 133 -4.18 -9.56 -14.64
C SER A 133 -4.73 -8.41 -13.82
N THR A 134 -5.49 -8.68 -12.75
CA THR A 134 -6.00 -7.69 -11.81
C THR A 134 -4.86 -7.03 -11.02
N GLY A 135 -3.79 -7.76 -10.70
CA GLY A 135 -2.60 -7.20 -10.05
C GLY A 135 -1.75 -6.31 -10.95
N THR A 136 -1.93 -6.36 -12.28
CA THR A 136 -1.05 -5.66 -13.24
C THR A 136 -1.79 -4.55 -14.00
N ARG A 137 -2.10 -3.45 -13.31
CA ARG A 137 -2.77 -2.27 -13.90
C ARG A 137 -2.05 -1.71 -15.14
N PHE A 138 -0.72 -1.68 -15.11
CA PHE A 138 0.12 -1.15 -16.19
C PHE A 138 0.66 -2.27 -17.09
N GLY A 139 -0.23 -3.16 -17.52
CA GLY A 139 0.08 -4.32 -18.37
C GLY A 139 -0.35 -4.12 -19.83
N GLY A 140 0.38 -4.74 -20.76
CA GLY A 140 0.09 -4.69 -22.20
C GLY A 140 1.07 -3.86 -23.03
N ALA A 141 0.86 -3.83 -24.35
CA ALA A 141 1.83 -3.29 -25.31
C ALA A 141 2.14 -1.80 -25.09
N LEU A 142 1.12 -0.98 -24.82
CA LEU A 142 1.30 0.45 -24.52
C LEU A 142 2.21 0.65 -23.31
N PHE A 143 1.92 0.00 -22.18
CA PHE A 143 2.70 0.17 -20.96
C PHE A 143 4.10 -0.46 -21.06
N ALA A 144 4.28 -1.53 -21.82
CA ALA A 144 5.59 -2.09 -22.12
C ALA A 144 6.46 -1.07 -22.90
N LEU A 145 5.87 -0.40 -23.90
CA LEU A 145 6.52 0.67 -24.65
C LEU A 145 6.87 1.86 -23.75
N LEU A 146 5.92 2.32 -22.91
CA LEU A 146 6.16 3.42 -21.96
C LEU A 146 7.26 3.07 -20.96
N ARG A 147 7.29 1.82 -20.45
CA ARG A 147 8.35 1.34 -19.56
C ARG A 147 9.71 1.34 -20.24
N GLN A 148 9.78 0.88 -21.49
CA GLN A 148 11.01 0.93 -22.28
C GLN A 148 11.47 2.37 -22.49
N ALA A 149 10.56 3.28 -22.87
CA ALA A 149 10.86 4.69 -23.09
C ALA A 149 11.26 5.41 -21.80
N TYR A 150 10.71 5.02 -20.65
CA TYR A 150 11.11 5.53 -19.35
C TYR A 150 12.54 5.12 -18.99
N ALA A 151 12.89 3.85 -19.23
CA ALA A 151 14.21 3.30 -18.95
C ALA A 151 15.31 3.85 -19.90
N SER A 152 15.00 3.97 -21.20
CA SER A 152 15.94 4.52 -22.20
C SER A 152 15.92 6.04 -22.30
N GLY A 153 14.94 6.69 -21.68
CA GLY A 153 14.77 8.14 -21.73
C GLY A 153 15.90 8.86 -21.01
N ASN A 154 16.68 9.64 -21.76
CA ASN A 154 17.76 10.48 -21.24
C ASN A 154 17.29 11.85 -20.71
N SER A 155 15.99 12.14 -20.78
CA SER A 155 15.42 13.42 -20.32
C SER A 155 14.43 13.20 -19.17
N ASP A 156 14.62 13.96 -18.09
CA ASP A 156 13.68 14.03 -16.97
C ASP A 156 12.29 14.53 -17.41
N SER A 157 12.21 15.33 -18.47
CA SER A 157 10.92 15.80 -19.02
C SER A 157 10.09 14.64 -19.56
N VAL A 158 10.72 13.70 -20.29
CA VAL A 158 10.05 12.54 -20.88
C VAL A 158 9.58 11.61 -19.76
N ARG A 159 10.45 11.35 -18.77
CA ARG A 159 10.10 10.55 -17.59
C ARG A 159 8.94 11.17 -16.82
N GLY A 160 8.95 12.47 -16.59
CA GLY A 160 7.88 13.21 -15.94
C GLY A 160 6.55 13.11 -16.68
N SER A 161 6.54 13.31 -18.00
CA SER A 161 5.31 13.18 -18.80
C SER A 161 4.76 11.76 -18.81
N ILE A 162 5.63 10.73 -18.88
CA ILE A 162 5.19 9.33 -18.76
C ILE A 162 4.52 9.10 -17.40
N LEU A 163 5.15 9.50 -16.30
CA LEU A 163 4.58 9.35 -14.96
C LEU A 163 3.26 10.12 -14.79
N GLN A 164 3.15 11.31 -15.39
CA GLN A 164 1.92 12.09 -15.40
C GLN A 164 0.79 11.35 -16.12
N PHE A 165 1.06 10.80 -17.31
CA PHE A 165 0.08 9.97 -18.03
C PHE A 165 -0.33 8.75 -17.20
N LEU A 166 0.62 8.04 -16.58
CA LEU A 166 0.32 6.87 -15.74
C LEU A 166 -0.53 7.24 -14.52
N LYS A 167 -0.28 8.40 -13.90
CA LYS A 167 -1.11 8.93 -12.80
C LYS A 167 -2.54 9.20 -13.29
N LYS A 168 -2.70 9.90 -14.42
CA LYS A 168 -4.01 10.23 -14.99
C LYS A 168 -4.79 8.97 -15.39
N TYR A 169 -4.12 8.00 -16.01
CA TYR A 169 -4.72 6.69 -16.30
C TYR A 169 -5.14 5.96 -15.02
N GLY A 170 -4.31 6.00 -13.98
CA GLY A 170 -4.63 5.39 -12.69
C GLY A 170 -5.87 5.99 -12.04
N ASP A 171 -6.02 7.32 -12.08
CA ASP A 171 -7.22 8.00 -11.56
C ASP A 171 -8.45 7.79 -12.46
N TRP A 172 -8.28 7.81 -13.79
CA TRP A 172 -9.35 7.57 -14.76
C TRP A 172 -9.94 6.17 -14.62
N SER A 173 -9.09 5.13 -14.65
CA SER A 173 -9.51 3.72 -14.49
C SER A 173 -10.12 3.43 -13.11
N SER A 174 -9.82 4.26 -12.10
CA SER A 174 -10.41 4.14 -10.76
C SER A 174 -11.66 5.00 -10.56
N THR A 175 -12.14 5.73 -11.58
CA THR A 175 -13.25 6.69 -11.46
C THR A 175 -14.48 6.11 -10.75
N PRO A 176 -15.01 4.92 -11.11
CA PRO A 176 -16.18 4.35 -10.43
C PRO A 176 -15.94 4.12 -8.94
N HIS A 177 -14.75 3.64 -8.57
CA HIS A 177 -14.39 3.43 -7.17
C HIS A 177 -14.26 4.75 -6.40
N ILE A 178 -13.67 5.78 -7.03
CA ILE A 178 -13.53 7.11 -6.43
C ILE A 178 -14.92 7.72 -6.19
N GLN A 179 -15.84 7.63 -7.16
CA GLN A 179 -17.23 8.08 -6.99
C GLN A 179 -17.91 7.40 -5.79
N GLY A 180 -17.76 6.08 -5.68
CA GLY A 180 -18.26 5.34 -4.53
C GLY A 180 -17.61 5.75 -3.20
N ASN A 181 -16.30 6.05 -3.19
CA ASN A 181 -15.60 6.55 -2.01
C ASN A 181 -16.10 7.93 -1.59
N LEU A 182 -16.32 8.85 -2.53
CA LEU A 182 -16.87 10.18 -2.27
C LEU A 182 -18.23 10.08 -1.53
N LEU A 183 -19.15 9.27 -2.07
CA LEU A 183 -20.49 9.08 -1.46
C LEU A 183 -20.41 8.42 -0.09
N ARG A 184 -19.62 7.34 0.06
CA ARG A 184 -19.44 6.65 1.34
C ARG A 184 -18.76 7.55 2.39
N GLY A 185 -17.72 8.29 1.99
CA GLY A 185 -16.99 9.21 2.85
C GLY A 185 -17.88 10.32 3.37
N LEU A 186 -18.67 10.94 2.50
CA LEU A 186 -19.65 11.96 2.88
C LEU A 186 -20.77 11.39 3.76
N THR A 187 -21.28 10.20 3.46
CA THR A 187 -22.29 9.53 4.29
C THR A 187 -21.76 9.17 5.68
N ARG A 188 -20.47 8.84 5.80
CA ARG A 188 -19.83 8.65 7.11
C ARG A 188 -19.66 9.99 7.83
N LEU A 189 -19.30 11.04 7.10
CA LEU A 189 -19.17 12.39 7.64
C LEU A 189 -20.49 12.90 8.25
N THR A 190 -21.64 12.67 7.61
CA THR A 190 -22.94 13.10 8.16
C THR A 190 -23.22 12.50 9.54
N ARG A 191 -22.66 11.32 9.84
CA ARG A 191 -22.79 10.63 11.13
C ARG A 191 -21.67 10.98 12.12
N ALA A 192 -20.53 11.44 11.61
CA ALA A 192 -19.33 11.75 12.41
C ALA A 192 -19.29 13.21 12.90
N ILE A 193 -20.15 14.09 12.38
CA ILE A 193 -20.27 15.50 12.78
C ILE A 193 -21.58 15.73 13.56
N PRO A 194 -21.73 16.84 14.32
CA PRO A 194 -22.96 17.14 15.03
C PRO A 194 -24.17 17.15 14.10
N ALA A 195 -25.31 16.64 14.58
CA ALA A 195 -26.52 16.43 13.78
C ALA A 195 -27.00 17.68 13.03
N SER A 196 -26.78 18.88 13.59
CA SER A 196 -27.12 20.16 12.96
C SER A 196 -26.36 20.42 11.65
N TYR A 197 -25.12 19.93 11.54
CA TYR A 197 -24.32 19.99 10.30
C TYR A 197 -24.60 18.78 9.41
N GLY A 198 -24.77 17.60 10.01
CA GLY A 198 -25.10 16.37 9.28
C GLY A 198 -26.39 16.50 8.47
N SER A 199 -27.44 17.13 9.02
CA SER A 199 -28.71 17.38 8.34
C SER A 199 -28.62 18.36 7.17
N GLN A 200 -27.66 19.29 7.21
CA GLN A 200 -27.40 20.22 6.09
C GLN A 200 -26.56 19.56 4.99
N LEU A 201 -25.65 18.66 5.36
CA LEU A 201 -24.80 17.94 4.43
C LEU A 201 -25.57 16.86 3.66
N LEU A 202 -26.54 16.19 4.30
CA LEU A 202 -27.28 15.07 3.71
C LEU A 202 -27.92 15.41 2.33
N PRO A 203 -28.65 16.54 2.15
CA PRO A 203 -29.16 16.94 0.84
C PRO A 203 -28.06 17.13 -0.22
N MET A 204 -26.89 17.63 0.17
CA MET A 204 -25.75 17.81 -0.75
C MET A 204 -25.21 16.45 -1.21
N VAL A 205 -25.20 15.44 -0.33
CA VAL A 205 -24.81 14.06 -0.69
C VAL A 205 -25.81 13.48 -1.69
N SER A 206 -27.11 13.66 -1.46
CA SER A 206 -28.15 13.19 -2.41
C SER A 206 -28.05 13.88 -3.76
N GLN A 207 -27.77 15.19 -3.80
CA GLN A 207 -27.54 15.91 -5.05
C GLN A 207 -26.28 15.42 -5.76
N LEU A 208 -25.20 15.15 -5.01
CA LEU A 208 -23.98 14.58 -5.58
C LEU A 208 -24.24 13.21 -6.21
N GLU A 209 -24.97 12.33 -5.52
CA GLU A 209 -25.34 11.01 -6.03
C GLU A 209 -26.09 11.12 -7.36
N GLN A 210 -27.04 12.06 -7.48
CA GLN A 210 -27.76 12.32 -8.73
C GLN A 210 -26.82 12.76 -9.86
N LEU A 211 -25.90 13.70 -9.59
CA LEU A 211 -24.93 14.18 -10.58
C LEU A 211 -23.99 13.07 -11.05
N LEU A 212 -23.51 12.25 -10.11
CA LEU A 212 -22.63 11.11 -10.41
C LEU A 212 -23.37 10.06 -11.26
N ASN A 213 -24.61 9.71 -10.90
CA ASN A 213 -25.43 8.77 -11.66
C ASN A 213 -25.80 9.29 -13.06
N ALA A 214 -25.94 10.61 -13.21
CA ALA A 214 -26.16 11.26 -14.50
C ALA A 214 -24.89 11.37 -15.36
N GLY A 215 -23.71 10.99 -14.83
CA GLY A 215 -22.43 11.19 -15.51
C GLY A 215 -21.97 12.65 -15.59
N ASP A 216 -22.62 13.57 -14.86
CA ASP A 216 -22.28 15.00 -14.85
C ASP A 216 -21.08 15.27 -13.94
N ARG A 217 -19.88 14.96 -14.45
CA ARG A 217 -18.61 15.19 -13.73
C ARG A 217 -18.41 16.66 -13.39
N GLN A 218 -18.74 17.57 -14.31
CA GLN A 218 -18.53 19.00 -14.12
C GLN A 218 -19.44 19.55 -13.02
N GLY A 219 -20.72 19.18 -13.03
CA GLY A 219 -21.67 19.51 -11.98
C GLY A 219 -21.25 18.91 -10.64
N ALA A 220 -20.82 17.65 -10.61
CA ALA A 220 -20.34 16.98 -9.41
C ALA A 220 -19.12 17.69 -8.80
N LEU A 221 -18.11 18.03 -9.62
CA LEU A 221 -16.92 18.77 -9.17
C LEU A 221 -17.30 20.17 -8.65
N LYS A 222 -18.21 20.87 -9.33
CA LYS A 222 -18.70 22.18 -8.89
C LYS A 222 -19.38 22.09 -7.52
N LEU A 223 -20.19 21.06 -7.28
CA LEU A 223 -20.83 20.84 -5.98
C LEU A 223 -19.79 20.48 -4.89
N LEU A 224 -18.86 19.58 -5.20
CA LEU A 224 -17.80 19.15 -4.29
C LEU A 224 -16.90 20.30 -3.86
N GLN A 225 -16.34 21.03 -4.83
CA GLN A 225 -15.35 22.09 -4.60
C GLN A 225 -15.99 23.42 -4.21
N GLY A 226 -17.16 23.76 -4.78
CA GLY A 226 -17.82 25.06 -4.58
C GLY A 226 -18.78 25.11 -3.38
N THR A 227 -19.26 23.96 -2.90
CA THR A 227 -20.27 23.91 -1.83
C THR A 227 -19.84 23.02 -0.67
N ILE A 228 -19.56 21.74 -0.93
CA ILE A 228 -19.31 20.74 0.11
C ILE A 228 -17.99 21.01 0.85
N LEU A 229 -16.88 21.22 0.14
CA LEU A 229 -15.60 21.53 0.76
C LEU A 229 -15.63 22.84 1.57
N PRO A 230 -16.17 23.97 1.05
CA PRO A 230 -16.34 25.19 1.85
C PRO A 230 -17.20 24.98 3.09
N PHE A 231 -18.28 24.21 3.00
CA PHE A 231 -19.11 23.86 4.16
C PHE A 231 -18.31 23.10 5.23
N LEU A 232 -17.54 22.08 4.85
CA LEU A 232 -16.72 21.28 5.75
C LEU A 232 -15.53 22.07 6.33
N SER A 233 -14.96 22.99 5.55
CA SER A 233 -13.94 23.93 6.03
C SER A 233 -14.49 24.89 7.09
N SER A 234 -15.68 25.45 6.84
CA SER A 234 -16.40 26.28 7.81
C SER A 234 -16.72 25.52 9.09
N TYR A 235 -17.17 24.26 8.98
CA TYR A 235 -17.35 23.36 10.12
C TYR A 235 -16.05 23.22 10.92
N THR A 236 -14.96 22.80 10.28
CA THR A 236 -13.67 22.53 10.95
C THR A 236 -13.14 23.76 11.68
N SER A 237 -13.23 24.94 11.05
CA SER A 237 -12.78 26.21 11.66
C SER A 237 -13.60 26.64 12.89
N LYS A 238 -14.89 26.28 12.95
CA LYS A 238 -15.78 26.66 14.06
C LYS A 238 -15.72 25.69 15.23
N THR A 239 -15.54 24.39 14.96
CA THR A 239 -15.64 23.36 15.98
C THR A 239 -14.28 22.91 16.51
N ASN A 240 -13.18 23.20 15.81
CA ASN A 240 -11.84 22.65 16.09
C ASN A 240 -11.86 21.12 16.26
N ASP A 241 -12.77 20.43 15.55
CA ASP A 241 -12.90 18.99 15.65
C ASP A 241 -11.68 18.30 15.03
N MET A 242 -10.90 17.63 15.89
CA MET A 242 -9.67 16.91 15.54
C MET A 242 -9.88 15.40 15.41
N GLY A 243 -11.11 14.90 15.58
CA GLY A 243 -11.43 13.49 15.62
C GLY A 243 -11.59 12.86 14.23
N LEU A 244 -12.47 11.85 14.16
CA LEU A 244 -12.77 11.10 12.93
C LEU A 244 -13.15 11.99 11.74
N SER A 245 -13.85 13.10 11.99
CA SER A 245 -14.29 14.03 10.95
C SER A 245 -13.11 14.65 10.18
N ARG A 246 -12.01 15.02 10.86
CA ARG A 246 -10.80 15.57 10.22
C ARG A 246 -10.15 14.57 9.29
N THR A 247 -10.06 13.31 9.71
CA THR A 247 -9.53 12.21 8.88
C THR A 247 -10.40 12.02 7.63
N LEU A 248 -11.72 11.97 7.81
CA LEU A 248 -12.66 11.79 6.70
C LEU A 248 -12.64 12.98 5.72
N ILE A 249 -12.53 14.22 6.21
CA ILE A 249 -12.40 15.42 5.36
C ILE A 249 -11.08 15.38 4.56
N SER A 250 -9.99 14.92 5.18
CA SER A 250 -8.69 14.81 4.50
C SER A 250 -8.72 13.74 3.40
N MET A 251 -9.34 12.59 3.67
CA MET A 251 -9.57 11.54 2.66
C MET A 251 -10.47 12.04 1.53
N LEU A 252 -11.55 12.77 1.86
CA LEU A 252 -12.45 13.36 0.88
C LEU A 252 -11.70 14.33 -0.06
N ALA A 253 -10.84 15.20 0.46
CA ALA A 253 -10.06 16.12 -0.36
C ALA A 253 -9.15 15.38 -1.34
N LEU A 254 -8.54 14.27 -0.92
CA LEU A 254 -7.74 13.41 -1.79
C LEU A 254 -8.61 12.77 -2.89
N ASP A 255 -9.76 12.20 -2.54
CA ASP A 255 -10.68 11.61 -3.51
C ASP A 255 -11.21 12.64 -4.51
N ILE A 256 -11.47 13.89 -4.09
CA ILE A 256 -11.86 14.99 -4.98
C ILE A 256 -10.74 15.30 -5.96
N SER A 257 -9.48 15.39 -5.51
CA SER A 257 -8.35 15.65 -6.40
C SER A 257 -8.15 14.54 -7.44
N ARG A 258 -8.33 13.28 -7.03
CA ARG A 258 -8.27 12.14 -7.94
C ARG A 258 -9.44 12.13 -8.91
N TYR A 259 -10.64 12.46 -8.44
CA TYR A 259 -11.82 12.62 -9.28
C TYR A 259 -11.68 13.80 -10.25
N GLU A 260 -10.97 14.87 -9.91
CA GLU A 260 -10.66 15.92 -10.88
C GLU A 260 -9.66 15.41 -11.93
N ASN A 261 -8.60 14.72 -11.47
CA ASN A 261 -7.54 14.22 -12.34
C ASN A 261 -7.97 13.12 -13.31
N GLY A 262 -8.93 12.27 -12.93
CA GLY A 262 -9.35 11.11 -13.72
C GLY A 262 -10.35 11.40 -14.84
N SER A 263 -10.43 12.63 -15.36
CA SER A 263 -11.30 12.92 -16.50
C SER A 263 -10.69 12.38 -17.80
N GLU A 264 -11.57 11.99 -18.74
CA GLU A 264 -11.14 11.54 -20.07
C GLU A 264 -10.33 12.63 -20.80
N GLU A 265 -10.80 13.87 -20.76
CA GLU A 265 -10.08 15.02 -21.33
C GLU A 265 -8.66 15.15 -20.74
N SER A 266 -8.52 15.03 -19.42
CA SER A 266 -7.20 15.14 -18.78
C SER A 266 -6.28 13.97 -19.14
N LEU A 267 -6.84 12.78 -19.35
CA LEU A 267 -6.11 11.60 -19.82
C LEU A 267 -5.60 11.83 -21.24
N LEU A 268 -6.49 12.20 -22.17
CA LEU A 268 -6.16 12.47 -23.57
C LEU A 268 -5.15 13.61 -23.69
N GLN A 269 -5.32 14.69 -22.93
CA GLN A 269 -4.36 15.79 -22.90
C GLN A 269 -2.95 15.31 -22.48
N SER A 270 -2.86 14.46 -21.45
CA SER A 270 -1.58 13.91 -21.01
C SER A 270 -0.96 12.96 -22.05
N PHE A 271 -1.78 12.24 -22.83
CA PHE A 271 -1.30 11.43 -23.93
C PHE A 271 -0.76 12.28 -25.09
N HIS A 272 -1.47 13.35 -25.46
CA HIS A 272 -1.00 14.29 -26.49
C HIS A 272 0.34 14.94 -26.11
N GLN A 273 0.58 15.18 -24.83
CA GLN A 273 1.88 15.63 -24.34
C GLN A 273 3.00 14.60 -24.59
N LEU A 274 2.71 13.29 -24.47
CA LEU A 274 3.66 12.23 -24.83
C LEU A 274 4.02 12.26 -26.32
N ASN A 275 3.03 12.50 -27.19
CA ASN A 275 3.24 12.69 -28.62
C ASN A 275 4.04 13.95 -28.96
N GLY A 276 4.28 14.83 -27.99
CA GLY A 276 5.21 15.96 -28.09
C GLY A 276 6.68 15.53 -28.28
N PHE A 277 7.07 14.35 -27.81
CA PHE A 277 8.45 13.87 -27.86
C PHE A 277 8.70 13.00 -29.11
N ALA A 278 9.74 13.32 -29.88
CA ALA A 278 10.03 12.65 -31.16
C ALA A 278 10.08 11.12 -31.06
N GLY A 279 10.80 10.58 -30.07
CA GLY A 279 10.94 9.13 -29.89
C GLY A 279 9.66 8.42 -29.44
N LEU A 280 8.73 9.12 -28.80
CA LEU A 280 7.41 8.58 -28.46
C LEU A 280 6.43 8.75 -29.61
N ARG A 281 6.50 9.88 -30.32
CA ARG A 281 5.68 10.16 -31.51
C ARG A 281 5.86 9.12 -32.61
N GLU A 282 7.09 8.67 -32.84
CA GLU A 282 7.36 7.62 -33.83
C GLU A 282 6.61 6.32 -33.50
N LYS A 283 6.47 5.98 -32.21
CA LYS A 283 5.83 4.74 -31.78
C LYS A 283 4.33 4.88 -31.47
N LEU A 284 3.87 6.07 -31.07
CA LEU A 284 2.52 6.33 -30.57
C LEU A 284 1.68 7.26 -31.47
N GLY A 285 2.31 8.03 -32.37
CA GLY A 285 1.65 9.11 -33.12
C GLY A 285 0.59 8.65 -34.12
N GLY A 286 0.51 7.36 -34.42
CA GLY A 286 -0.57 6.77 -35.23
C GLY A 286 -1.82 6.38 -34.44
N LEU A 287 -1.82 6.53 -33.12
CA LEU A 287 -2.93 6.14 -32.25
C LEU A 287 -3.91 7.31 -32.11
N SER A 288 -5.16 7.13 -32.57
CA SER A 288 -6.23 8.11 -32.33
C SER A 288 -6.71 8.06 -30.88
N ASP A 289 -7.41 9.11 -30.44
CA ASP A 289 -7.97 9.20 -29.08
C ASP A 289 -8.95 8.04 -28.82
N GLU A 290 -9.80 7.70 -29.77
CA GLU A 290 -10.75 6.57 -29.65
C GLU A 290 -10.02 5.23 -29.62
N ALA A 291 -8.94 5.08 -30.39
CA ALA A 291 -8.15 3.87 -30.41
C ALA A 291 -7.39 3.69 -29.09
N LEU A 292 -6.89 4.78 -28.50
CA LEU A 292 -6.29 4.79 -27.16
C LEU A 292 -7.30 4.37 -26.11
N LEU A 293 -8.48 5.01 -26.06
CA LEU A 293 -9.50 4.68 -25.05
C LEU A 293 -9.91 3.20 -25.16
N ARG A 294 -10.13 2.69 -26.38
CA ARG A 294 -10.39 1.25 -26.60
C ARG A 294 -9.24 0.36 -26.12
N LEU A 295 -7.98 0.77 -26.32
CA LEU A 295 -6.83 0.02 -25.84
C LEU A 295 -6.83 -0.03 -24.31
N LEU A 296 -7.12 1.09 -23.65
CA LEU A 296 -7.16 1.20 -22.19
C LEU A 296 -8.33 0.41 -21.57
N ASP A 297 -9.51 0.44 -22.21
CA ASP A 297 -10.69 -0.34 -21.82
C ASP A 297 -10.53 -1.85 -22.06
N SER A 298 -9.73 -2.23 -23.06
CA SER A 298 -9.50 -3.63 -23.40
C SER A 298 -8.28 -4.25 -22.73
N THR A 299 -7.63 -3.52 -21.81
CA THR A 299 -6.53 -4.05 -21.01
C THR A 299 -6.98 -5.30 -20.24
N SER A 300 -6.05 -6.24 -20.03
CA SER A 300 -6.30 -7.43 -19.22
C SER A 300 -6.76 -7.07 -17.81
N PHE A 301 -6.24 -5.97 -17.26
CA PHE A 301 -6.68 -5.39 -16.00
C PHE A 301 -8.15 -4.98 -16.02
N ALA A 302 -8.57 -4.16 -16.99
CA ALA A 302 -9.95 -3.70 -17.09
C ALA A 302 -10.93 -4.90 -17.18
N ARG A 303 -10.63 -5.87 -18.04
CA ARG A 303 -11.45 -7.09 -18.19
C ARG A 303 -11.47 -7.98 -16.95
N ALA A 304 -10.33 -8.15 -16.28
CA ALA A 304 -10.23 -8.98 -15.08
C ALA A 304 -10.94 -8.32 -13.88
N SER A 305 -10.89 -6.98 -13.79
CA SER A 305 -11.54 -6.22 -12.72
C SER A 305 -13.07 -6.35 -12.72
N GLU A 306 -13.69 -6.50 -13.89
CA GLU A 306 -15.13 -6.74 -14.04
C GLU A 306 -15.56 -8.15 -13.57
N GLY A 307 -14.61 -9.09 -13.51
CA GLY A 307 -14.85 -10.50 -13.21
C GLY A 307 -14.26 -11.00 -11.89
N ASP A 308 -13.68 -10.14 -11.04
CA ASP A 308 -13.02 -10.54 -9.80
C ASP A 308 -14.02 -10.88 -8.67
N GLN A 309 -14.69 -12.02 -8.83
CA GLN A 309 -15.70 -12.51 -7.90
C GLN A 309 -15.11 -12.90 -6.55
N PHE A 310 -13.88 -13.42 -6.53
CA PHE A 310 -13.22 -13.86 -5.31
C PHE A 310 -12.89 -12.67 -4.40
N ALA A 311 -12.22 -11.63 -4.92
CA ALA A 311 -11.91 -10.45 -4.12
C ALA A 311 -13.19 -9.74 -3.64
N ALA A 312 -14.21 -9.65 -4.50
CA ALA A 312 -15.51 -9.08 -4.13
C ALA A 312 -16.21 -9.89 -3.01
N GLN A 313 -16.17 -11.21 -3.09
CA GLN A 313 -16.76 -12.08 -2.08
C GLN A 313 -15.98 -12.02 -0.76
N LEU A 314 -14.65 -11.99 -0.82
CA LEU A 314 -13.78 -11.86 0.36
C LEU A 314 -14.01 -10.53 1.07
N ALA A 315 -14.13 -9.43 0.30
CA ALA A 315 -14.44 -8.11 0.84
C ALA A 315 -15.82 -8.06 1.51
N ARG A 316 -16.84 -8.72 0.93
CA ARG A 316 -18.17 -8.84 1.55
C ARG A 316 -18.13 -9.61 2.86
N ALA A 317 -17.42 -10.75 2.88
CA ALA A 317 -17.26 -11.57 4.08
C ALA A 317 -16.55 -10.79 5.20
N ALA A 318 -15.42 -10.14 4.87
CA ALA A 318 -14.68 -9.30 5.80
C ALA A 318 -15.54 -8.15 6.33
N GLN A 319 -16.29 -7.45 5.46
CA GLN A 319 -17.17 -6.36 5.88
C GLN A 319 -18.22 -6.83 6.89
N LYS A 320 -18.91 -7.95 6.63
CA LYS A 320 -19.92 -8.47 7.54
C LYS A 320 -19.33 -8.95 8.87
N ALA A 321 -18.21 -9.66 8.82
CA ALA A 321 -17.53 -10.12 10.02
C ALA A 321 -17.14 -8.94 10.93
N LEU A 322 -16.52 -7.90 10.35
CA LEU A 322 -16.05 -6.72 11.08
C LEU A 322 -17.18 -5.82 11.61
N GLN A 323 -18.40 -5.94 11.09
CA GLN A 323 -19.59 -5.22 11.58
C GLN A 323 -20.28 -5.91 12.77
N GLY A 324 -19.69 -6.99 13.29
CA GLY A 324 -20.23 -7.73 14.43
C GLY A 324 -21.06 -8.96 14.05
N GLY A 325 -21.05 -9.38 12.78
CA GLY A 325 -21.75 -10.58 12.32
C GLY A 325 -21.03 -11.91 12.58
N ALA A 326 -19.94 -11.90 13.37
CA ALA A 326 -19.09 -13.07 13.60
C ALA A 326 -18.48 -13.06 15.01
N GLY A 327 -18.12 -14.24 15.53
CA GLY A 327 -17.36 -14.38 16.78
C GLY A 327 -15.99 -13.68 16.74
N ASN A 328 -15.44 -13.37 17.92
CA ASN A 328 -14.20 -12.58 18.05
C ASN A 328 -13.01 -13.17 17.28
N GLU A 329 -12.88 -14.50 17.28
CA GLU A 329 -11.81 -15.22 16.54
C GLU A 329 -11.89 -14.96 15.03
N VAL A 330 -13.10 -15.01 14.45
CA VAL A 330 -13.31 -14.76 13.02
C VAL A 330 -13.10 -13.29 12.69
N GLN A 331 -13.51 -12.38 13.58
CA GLN A 331 -13.23 -10.95 13.41
C GLN A 331 -11.73 -10.68 13.40
N GLU A 332 -10.98 -11.29 14.31
CA GLU A 332 -9.53 -11.15 14.38
C GLU A 332 -8.84 -11.72 13.13
N ALA A 333 -9.24 -12.90 12.67
CA ALA A 333 -8.74 -13.49 11.43
C ALA A 333 -8.97 -12.55 10.22
N PHE A 334 -10.18 -12.00 10.06
CA PHE A 334 -10.46 -11.04 8.99
C PHE A 334 -9.70 -9.72 9.16
N ARG A 335 -9.48 -9.23 10.39
CA ARG A 335 -8.62 -8.04 10.63
C ARG A 335 -7.19 -8.30 10.17
N ASN A 336 -6.64 -9.48 10.48
CA ASN A 336 -5.29 -9.85 10.08
C ASN A 336 -5.17 -9.97 8.56
N ILE A 337 -6.13 -10.63 7.90
CA ILE A 337 -6.19 -10.75 6.44
C ILE A 337 -6.23 -9.37 5.77
N VAL A 338 -7.15 -8.49 6.20
CA VAL A 338 -7.28 -7.14 5.62
C VAL A 338 -6.02 -6.31 5.90
N SER A 339 -5.45 -6.41 7.10
CA SER A 339 -4.20 -5.72 7.43
C SER A 339 -3.05 -6.19 6.56
N ALA A 340 -2.93 -7.48 6.28
CA ALA A 340 -1.89 -8.04 5.42
C ALA A 340 -2.01 -7.51 3.98
N PHE A 341 -3.21 -7.54 3.41
CA PHE A 341 -3.46 -6.94 2.09
C PHE A 341 -3.07 -5.46 2.04
N LEU A 342 -3.46 -4.66 3.04
CA LEU A 342 -3.14 -3.23 3.07
C LEU A 342 -1.64 -2.95 3.20
N VAL A 343 -0.90 -3.80 3.91
CA VAL A 343 0.56 -3.69 4.01
C VAL A 343 1.23 -4.06 2.68
N ASN A 344 0.73 -5.09 1.99
CA ASN A 344 1.24 -5.49 0.68
C ASN A 344 0.97 -4.45 -0.42
N GLU A 345 -0.13 -3.68 -0.32
CA GLU A 345 -0.44 -2.55 -1.21
C GLU A 345 0.31 -1.25 -0.87
N SER A 346 1.28 -1.31 0.04
CA SER A 346 2.11 -0.15 0.40
C SER A 346 2.98 0.30 -0.76
N VAL A 347 3.15 1.61 -0.93
CA VAL A 347 4.13 2.20 -1.87
C VAL A 347 5.58 1.78 -1.58
N HIS A 348 5.84 1.25 -0.38
CA HIS A 348 7.13 0.72 0.03
C HIS A 348 7.29 -0.78 -0.25
N MET A 349 6.26 -1.45 -0.79
CA MET A 349 6.26 -2.87 -1.16
C MET A 349 6.17 -3.00 -2.70
N PRO A 350 7.29 -2.92 -3.43
CA PRO A 350 7.29 -2.98 -4.90
C PRO A 350 7.17 -4.41 -5.44
N LEU A 351 6.41 -5.27 -4.77
CA LEU A 351 6.18 -6.66 -5.17
C LEU A 351 4.74 -6.82 -5.61
N ASN A 352 4.52 -7.60 -6.66
CA ASN A 352 3.17 -8.09 -6.93
C ASN A 352 2.86 -9.19 -5.90
N HIS A 353 1.74 -9.07 -5.20
CA HIS A 353 1.27 -10.09 -4.24
C HIS A 353 0.02 -10.77 -4.79
N ILE A 354 0.00 -12.10 -4.72
CA ILE A 354 -1.09 -12.94 -5.22
C ILE A 354 -1.47 -13.96 -4.17
N LEU A 355 -2.77 -14.08 -3.92
CA LEU A 355 -3.34 -15.11 -3.08
C LEU A 355 -3.98 -16.20 -3.94
N LEU A 356 -3.66 -17.44 -3.67
CA LEU A 356 -4.16 -18.63 -4.36
C LEU A 356 -4.65 -19.66 -3.35
N PRO A 357 -5.82 -19.44 -2.73
CA PRO A 357 -6.46 -20.47 -1.94
C PRO A 357 -7.19 -21.43 -2.88
N LEU A 358 -7.05 -22.74 -2.68
CA LEU A 358 -7.79 -23.74 -3.43
C LEU A 358 -8.00 -25.02 -2.60
N GLU A 359 -8.96 -25.84 -3.01
CA GLU A 359 -9.12 -27.22 -2.56
C GLU A 359 -8.55 -28.15 -3.64
N TRP A 360 -7.52 -28.93 -3.29
CA TRP A 360 -6.91 -29.91 -4.19
C TRP A 360 -7.04 -31.31 -3.60
N ASP A 361 -7.65 -32.23 -4.34
CA ASP A 361 -7.89 -33.61 -3.89
C ASP A 361 -8.54 -33.71 -2.49
N GLY A 362 -9.52 -32.84 -2.22
CA GLY A 362 -10.22 -32.77 -0.94
C GLY A 362 -9.37 -32.23 0.22
N LYS A 363 -8.23 -31.61 -0.08
CA LYS A 363 -7.36 -30.94 0.89
C LYS A 363 -7.28 -29.46 0.60
N MET A 364 -7.42 -28.65 1.64
CA MET A 364 -7.20 -27.21 1.53
C MET A 364 -5.72 -26.91 1.32
N VAL A 365 -5.46 -26.06 0.34
CA VAL A 365 -4.13 -25.52 0.02
C VAL A 365 -4.21 -24.01 0.04
N PHE A 366 -3.43 -23.39 0.93
CA PHE A 366 -3.28 -21.94 0.99
C PHE A 366 -1.95 -21.56 0.39
N SER A 367 -1.98 -20.84 -0.72
CA SER A 367 -0.76 -20.35 -1.35
C SER A 367 -0.74 -18.83 -1.43
N GLU A 368 0.39 -18.23 -1.07
CA GLU A 368 0.70 -16.84 -1.34
C GLU A 368 1.93 -16.77 -2.24
N MET A 369 1.94 -15.82 -3.18
CA MET A 369 3.05 -15.58 -4.08
C MET A 369 3.41 -14.10 -4.09
N TRP A 370 4.70 -13.81 -3.91
CA TRP A 370 5.28 -12.50 -4.15
C TRP A 370 6.18 -12.55 -5.36
N VAL A 371 6.09 -11.55 -6.23
CA VAL A 371 6.87 -11.44 -7.46
C VAL A 371 7.60 -10.11 -7.49
N ASP A 372 8.93 -10.17 -7.55
CA ASP A 372 9.77 -9.06 -7.95
C ASP A 372 10.07 -9.18 -9.46
N PRO A 373 9.44 -8.34 -10.30
CA PRO A 373 9.66 -8.40 -11.72
C PRO A 373 11.01 -7.80 -12.15
N ASP A 374 11.82 -7.18 -11.28
CA ASP A 374 13.11 -6.57 -11.61
C ASP A 374 14.14 -6.79 -10.48
N ALA A 375 14.31 -8.05 -10.08
CA ALA A 375 15.11 -8.44 -8.92
C ALA A 375 16.60 -8.06 -9.04
N GLU A 376 17.09 -7.79 -10.25
CA GLU A 376 18.48 -7.41 -10.52
C GLU A 376 18.67 -5.98 -11.06
N GLU A 377 17.61 -5.16 -11.21
CA GLU A 377 17.67 -3.78 -11.73
C GLU A 377 18.29 -3.63 -13.13
N ASN A 378 18.24 -4.70 -13.95
CA ASN A 378 18.82 -4.65 -15.30
C ASN A 378 18.12 -3.56 -16.14
N LEU A 379 16.85 -3.27 -15.85
CA LEU A 379 16.06 -2.19 -16.45
C LEU A 379 16.44 -0.78 -15.92
N LYS A 380 16.68 -0.61 -14.61
CA LYS A 380 16.97 0.71 -14.02
C LYS A 380 18.38 1.21 -14.30
N ARG A 381 19.36 0.31 -14.43
CA ARG A 381 20.78 0.68 -14.60
C ARG A 381 21.20 0.85 -16.06
N GLY A 382 20.24 0.92 -17.00
CA GLY A 382 20.52 1.08 -18.42
C GLY A 382 21.30 -0.11 -19.01
N ARG A 383 21.30 -1.27 -18.34
CA ARG A 383 21.93 -2.51 -18.82
C ARG A 383 20.94 -3.27 -19.71
N GLY A 384 20.43 -2.58 -20.74
CA GLY A 384 19.42 -3.11 -21.66
C GLY A 384 19.82 -4.36 -22.45
N ASP A 385 21.08 -4.78 -22.33
CA ASP A 385 21.65 -5.98 -22.97
C ASP A 385 21.57 -7.24 -22.08
N ARG A 386 21.23 -7.10 -20.78
CA ARG A 386 21.05 -8.24 -19.87
C ARG A 386 19.58 -8.52 -19.66
N ASP A 387 19.23 -9.80 -19.73
CA ASP A 387 17.88 -10.26 -19.46
C ASP A 387 17.47 -9.91 -18.04
N ASN A 388 16.21 -9.54 -17.91
CA ASN A 388 15.66 -9.21 -16.62
C ASN A 388 15.46 -10.48 -15.78
N THR A 389 15.76 -10.38 -14.49
CA THR A 389 15.66 -11.48 -13.55
C THR A 389 14.37 -11.35 -12.75
N LEU A 390 13.46 -12.31 -12.95
CA LEU A 390 12.23 -12.41 -12.18
C LEU A 390 12.50 -13.25 -10.93
N ARG A 391 12.07 -12.77 -9.77
CA ARG A 391 12.17 -13.56 -8.51
C ARG A 391 10.80 -13.73 -7.89
N PHE A 392 10.52 -14.96 -7.49
CA PHE A 392 9.28 -15.37 -6.87
C PHE A 392 9.55 -15.94 -5.49
N LEU A 393 8.65 -15.66 -4.56
CA LEU A 393 8.52 -16.37 -3.29
C LEU A 393 7.12 -16.95 -3.25
N PHE A 394 7.02 -18.26 -3.10
CA PHE A 394 5.77 -18.96 -2.80
C PHE A 394 5.79 -19.38 -1.33
N LYS A 395 4.67 -19.17 -0.66
CA LYS A 395 4.37 -19.73 0.66
C LYS A 395 3.16 -20.61 0.51
N ILE A 396 3.28 -21.90 0.79
CA ILE A 396 2.24 -22.89 0.53
C ILE A 396 2.00 -23.65 1.83
N ASP A 397 0.75 -23.70 2.29
CA ASP A 397 0.32 -24.54 3.40
C ASP A 397 -0.69 -25.56 2.90
N ILE A 398 -0.36 -26.84 3.05
CA ILE A 398 -1.19 -27.96 2.61
C ILE A 398 -1.76 -28.68 3.82
N GLN A 399 -3.08 -28.76 3.91
CA GLN A 399 -3.79 -29.45 4.97
C GLN A 399 -3.27 -30.89 5.14
N GLY A 400 -2.76 -31.19 6.34
CA GLY A 400 -2.21 -32.49 6.72
C GLY A 400 -0.75 -32.75 6.32
N LEU A 401 -0.14 -31.90 5.49
CA LEU A 401 1.27 -31.99 5.07
C LEU A 401 2.13 -30.92 5.73
N GLY A 402 1.63 -29.67 5.83
CA GLY A 402 2.28 -28.53 6.46
C GLY A 402 2.83 -27.50 5.47
N PHE A 403 3.69 -26.62 5.98
CA PHE A 403 4.19 -25.43 5.28
C PHE A 403 5.39 -25.72 4.37
N PHE A 404 5.37 -25.10 3.19
CA PHE A 404 6.44 -25.06 2.22
C PHE A 404 6.75 -23.60 1.87
N ASP A 405 8.03 -23.30 1.67
CA ASP A 405 8.47 -22.06 1.06
C ASP A 405 9.26 -22.40 -0.19
N MET A 406 8.96 -21.75 -1.31
CA MET A 406 9.68 -21.93 -2.56
C MET A 406 10.20 -20.61 -3.09
N VAL A 407 11.50 -20.52 -3.34
CA VAL A 407 12.10 -19.41 -4.07
C VAL A 407 12.35 -19.87 -5.49
N LEU A 408 11.80 -19.15 -6.47
CA LEU A 408 12.02 -19.41 -7.88
C LEU A 408 12.65 -18.17 -8.50
N THR A 409 13.76 -18.35 -9.23
CA THR A 409 14.38 -17.29 -10.02
C THR A 409 14.35 -17.69 -11.48
N CYS A 410 13.88 -16.78 -12.33
CA CYS A 410 13.75 -17.01 -13.75
C CYS A 410 14.51 -15.95 -14.54
N GLN A 411 15.35 -16.42 -15.48
CA GLN A 411 16.07 -15.62 -16.46
C GLN A 411 15.83 -16.24 -17.84
N LYS A 412 14.97 -15.61 -18.66
CA LYS A 412 14.44 -16.19 -19.90
C LYS A 412 13.82 -17.57 -19.67
N GLU A 413 14.45 -18.62 -20.19
CA GLU A 413 14.00 -20.01 -20.09
C GLU A 413 14.69 -20.75 -18.94
N ARG A 414 15.75 -20.18 -18.36
CA ARG A 414 16.47 -20.80 -17.25
C ARG A 414 15.76 -20.51 -15.93
N VAL A 415 15.47 -21.57 -15.18
CA VAL A 415 14.78 -21.49 -13.89
C VAL A 415 15.57 -22.19 -12.80
N ASP A 416 15.86 -21.47 -11.72
CA ASP A 416 16.46 -22.01 -10.50
C ASP A 416 15.37 -22.05 -9.40
N ILE A 417 15.25 -23.18 -8.69
CA ILE A 417 14.25 -23.44 -7.65
C ILE A 417 14.93 -23.87 -6.34
N GLN A 418 14.55 -23.25 -5.23
CA GLN A 418 14.85 -23.71 -3.88
C GLN A 418 13.54 -23.93 -3.13
N LEU A 419 13.25 -25.19 -2.79
CA LEU A 419 12.07 -25.59 -2.04
C LEU A 419 12.47 -26.01 -0.61
N PHE A 420 11.85 -25.37 0.36
CA PHE A 420 11.92 -25.70 1.78
C PHE A 420 10.64 -26.42 2.15
N CYS A 421 10.72 -27.69 2.56
CA CYS A 421 9.57 -28.56 2.80
C CYS A 421 9.43 -28.95 4.28
N PRO A 422 8.23 -29.35 4.75
CA PRO A 422 8.04 -29.76 6.13
C PRO A 422 8.70 -31.12 6.39
N GLU A 423 8.97 -31.43 7.67
CA GLU A 423 9.65 -32.66 8.10
C GLU A 423 9.05 -33.95 7.51
N ARG A 424 7.71 -33.99 7.39
CA ARG A 424 6.99 -35.13 6.80
C ARG A 424 7.37 -35.42 5.34
N VAL A 425 7.84 -34.41 4.62
CA VAL A 425 8.18 -34.48 3.19
C VAL A 425 9.69 -34.60 2.97
N ALA A 426 10.51 -34.26 3.96
CA ALA A 426 11.97 -34.33 3.87
C ALA A 426 12.52 -35.69 3.37
N PRO A 427 11.96 -36.87 3.77
CA PRO A 427 12.40 -38.17 3.25
C PRO A 427 12.18 -38.36 1.75
N PHE A 428 11.30 -37.57 1.13
CA PHE A 428 10.92 -37.62 -0.28
C PHE A 428 11.58 -36.51 -1.12
N SER A 429 12.54 -35.77 -0.56
CA SER A 429 13.18 -34.61 -1.22
C SER A 429 13.72 -34.92 -2.61
N GLY A 430 14.38 -36.07 -2.80
CA GLY A 430 14.90 -36.49 -4.10
C GLY A 430 13.83 -36.74 -5.16
N LEU A 431 12.67 -37.29 -4.75
CA LEU A 431 11.51 -37.46 -5.64
C LEU A 431 10.96 -36.10 -6.05
N VAL A 432 10.72 -35.22 -5.07
CA VAL A 432 10.19 -33.87 -5.32
C VAL A 432 11.12 -33.06 -6.23
N GLN A 433 12.43 -33.14 -6.02
CA GLN A 433 13.43 -32.47 -6.85
C GLN A 433 13.39 -32.97 -8.31
N GLY A 434 13.28 -34.28 -8.51
CA GLY A 434 13.16 -34.89 -9.83
C GLY A 434 11.89 -34.46 -10.55
N GLU A 435 10.76 -34.44 -9.84
CA GLU A 435 9.46 -34.03 -10.36
C GLU A 435 9.42 -32.54 -10.74
N LEU A 436 9.97 -31.66 -9.90
CA LEU A 436 10.07 -30.23 -10.24
C LEU A 436 10.93 -30.00 -11.48
N SER A 437 12.05 -30.71 -11.60
CA SER A 437 12.93 -30.62 -12.78
C SER A 437 12.23 -31.12 -14.05
N ARG A 438 11.43 -32.18 -13.93
CA ARG A 438 10.60 -32.72 -15.01
C ARG A 438 9.52 -31.72 -15.43
N ILE A 439 8.77 -31.14 -14.48
CA ILE A 439 7.74 -30.13 -14.76
C ILE A 439 8.34 -28.95 -15.55
N LEU A 440 9.52 -28.46 -15.17
CA LEU A 440 10.18 -27.39 -15.92
C LEU A 440 10.48 -27.81 -17.36
N SER A 441 11.08 -28.99 -17.53
CA SER A 441 11.48 -29.51 -18.84
C SER A 441 10.28 -29.76 -19.77
N ASP A 442 9.20 -30.34 -19.23
CA ASP A 442 7.96 -30.63 -19.96
C ASP A 442 7.27 -29.34 -20.44
N ASN A 443 7.51 -28.21 -19.76
CA ASN A 443 7.00 -26.89 -20.12
C ASN A 443 8.01 -26.05 -20.92
N GLY A 444 9.07 -26.66 -21.47
CA GLY A 444 10.05 -25.98 -22.33
C GLY A 444 11.01 -25.07 -21.58
N LEU A 445 11.13 -25.20 -20.25
CA LEU A 445 12.06 -24.44 -19.42
C LEU A 445 13.31 -25.27 -19.14
N THR A 446 14.45 -24.60 -19.02
CA THR A 446 15.72 -25.22 -18.65
C THR A 446 15.88 -25.18 -17.13
N ALA A 447 15.85 -26.36 -16.51
CA ALA A 447 16.14 -26.50 -15.08
C ALA A 447 17.61 -26.13 -14.80
N GLY A 448 17.80 -25.09 -13.98
CA GLY A 448 19.08 -24.69 -13.42
C GLY A 448 19.41 -25.49 -12.16
N ALA A 449 19.55 -24.81 -11.04
CA ALA A 449 19.67 -25.43 -9.72
C ALA A 449 18.26 -25.68 -9.15
N VAL A 450 17.86 -26.94 -9.02
CA VAL A 450 16.64 -27.35 -8.30
C VAL A 450 17.07 -28.03 -7.02
N GLN A 451 16.74 -27.46 -5.87
CA GLN A 451 17.12 -27.96 -4.55
C GLN A 451 15.88 -28.11 -3.68
N VAL A 452 15.80 -29.23 -2.96
CA VAL A 452 14.74 -29.49 -1.98
C VAL A 452 15.40 -29.83 -0.65
N GLN A 453 15.06 -29.09 0.40
CA GLN A 453 15.59 -29.31 1.74
C GLN A 453 14.51 -29.15 2.81
N GLN A 454 14.74 -29.74 3.97
CA GLN A 454 13.86 -29.57 5.12
C GLN A 454 13.86 -28.11 5.59
N MET A 455 12.70 -27.60 5.95
CA MET A 455 12.53 -26.26 6.49
C MET A 455 12.86 -26.25 7.99
N ASP A 456 13.93 -25.55 8.35
CA ASP A 456 14.25 -25.25 9.76
C ASP A 456 13.41 -24.09 10.31
N ARG A 457 13.20 -23.07 9.47
CA ARG A 457 12.39 -21.88 9.77
C ARG A 457 11.76 -21.33 8.49
N PRO A 458 10.55 -20.76 8.55
CA PRO A 458 9.95 -20.08 7.41
C PRO A 458 10.83 -18.91 6.93
N LEU A 459 10.94 -18.77 5.61
CA LEU A 459 11.58 -17.65 4.95
C LEU A 459 10.77 -16.38 5.18
N THR A 460 11.48 -15.30 5.47
CA THR A 460 10.89 -13.96 5.55
C THR A 460 10.92 -13.29 4.18
N ILE A 461 9.96 -12.39 3.91
CA ILE A 461 9.96 -11.57 2.69
C ILE A 461 11.30 -10.80 2.59
N SER A 462 11.82 -10.27 3.71
CA SER A 462 13.14 -9.63 3.79
C SER A 462 14.31 -10.51 3.40
N GLY A 463 14.25 -11.82 3.70
CA GLY A 463 15.33 -12.74 3.36
C GLY A 463 15.41 -13.00 1.85
N VAL A 464 14.27 -12.96 1.16
CA VAL A 464 14.17 -13.26 -0.28
C VAL A 464 14.30 -11.99 -1.13
N PHE A 465 13.76 -10.88 -0.64
CA PHE A 465 13.73 -9.56 -1.28
C PHE A 465 14.39 -8.49 -0.39
N PRO A 466 15.72 -8.56 -0.16
CA PRO A 466 16.42 -7.66 0.75
C PRO A 466 16.31 -6.17 0.37
N ARG A 467 16.22 -5.88 -0.93
CA ARG A 467 16.15 -4.50 -1.49
C ARG A 467 14.96 -3.68 -1.00
N ILE A 468 13.88 -4.33 -0.57
CA ILE A 468 12.71 -3.65 0.00
C ILE A 468 13.09 -2.92 1.29
N PHE A 469 14.03 -3.49 2.04
CA PHE A 469 14.44 -3.02 3.36
C PHE A 469 15.63 -2.06 3.30
N GLU A 470 16.33 -2.01 2.16
CA GLU A 470 17.43 -1.06 1.89
C GLU A 470 16.92 0.34 1.49
N GLY A 471 15.61 0.49 1.22
CA GLY A 471 15.00 1.77 0.85
C GLY A 471 15.36 2.26 -0.55
N GLU A 472 16.28 1.60 -1.25
CA GLU A 472 16.77 1.95 -2.60
C GLU A 472 15.66 1.98 -3.66
N ASN A 473 14.56 1.24 -3.44
CA ASN A 473 13.41 1.15 -4.33
C ASN A 473 12.16 1.92 -3.84
N SER A 474 12.28 2.73 -2.78
CA SER A 474 11.14 3.41 -2.18
C SER A 474 10.88 4.80 -2.77
N ILE A 475 9.61 5.18 -2.89
CA ILE A 475 9.22 6.55 -3.26
C ILE A 475 9.49 7.46 -2.07
N ASN A 476 10.20 8.57 -2.28
CA ASN A 476 10.34 9.61 -1.26
C ASN A 476 9.01 10.34 -1.09
N VAL A 477 8.28 10.02 -0.01
CA VAL A 477 6.94 10.56 0.27
C VAL A 477 6.99 11.89 1.06
N LYS A 478 8.14 12.57 1.10
CA LYS A 478 8.27 13.87 1.75
C LYS A 478 7.66 14.95 0.85
N ILE A 479 6.60 15.60 1.35
CA ILE A 479 6.06 16.85 0.79
C ILE A 479 6.86 18.02 1.37
#